data_AF-A0A970RFT5-F1
#
_entry.id   AF-A0A970RFT5-F1
#
_cell.length_a   1.000
_cell.length_b   1.000
_cell.length_c   1.000
_cell.angle_alpha   90.00
_cell.angle_beta   90.00
_cell.angle_gamma   90.00
#
_symmetry.space_group_name_H-M   'P 1'
#
loop_
_entity.id
_entity.type
_entity.pdbx_description
1 polymer ?
#
loop_
_entity_poly.entity_id
_entity_poly.type
_entity_poly.pdbx_seq_one_letter_code
_entity_poly.pdbx_strand_id
1 'polypeptide(L)'
;MPEILTLQGDYWSLGVWTRDIESPRRTLRRTLEKRGKTLPETVVRFSPESVVLRCEFQEGNKPGSIHLPDPLFFENRLYEFDFRFADSVDSSPEPRVLHRLVSICDAFHLSGRSFRGSVNFGNNIGWFRLGLRFFVAKRPMEHFLAFEVFPTKMDMKEDLDRITQMVDKTYPLWRFSFVQKTEQELAASKKPHERFPLLWLALFRSLREELVTAVTVLSRSPHSRLVSRDRLLQLEKIKGSVSPRLEERIAEEITGGGKQRRYRIETRKNT
;
A
#
# COMPACT_ATOMS: atom_id res chain seq x y z
N MET A 1 9.09 9.00 30.15
CA MET A 1 8.78 7.90 29.22
C MET A 1 9.98 6.98 29.22
N PRO A 2 9.82 5.64 29.33
CA PRO A 2 10.96 4.73 29.24
C PRO A 2 11.63 4.83 27.86
N GLU A 3 12.96 4.83 27.86
CA GLU A 3 13.77 4.65 26.66
C GLU A 3 13.72 3.17 26.28
N ILE A 4 13.35 2.87 25.04
CA ILE A 4 13.15 1.48 24.57
C ILE A 4 14.25 1.01 23.64
N LEU A 5 15.02 1.95 23.07
CA LEU A 5 16.13 1.66 22.17
C LEU A 5 17.12 2.80 22.21
N THR A 6 18.37 2.48 22.51
CA THR A 6 19.50 3.40 22.38
C THR A 6 20.51 2.82 21.39
N LEU A 7 20.84 3.59 20.36
CA LEU A 7 21.88 3.26 19.38
C LEU A 7 22.99 4.32 19.44
N GLN A 8 24.23 3.89 19.54
CA GLN A 8 25.39 4.77 19.55
C GLN A 8 26.26 4.50 18.32
N GLY A 9 26.47 5.53 17.50
CA GLY A 9 27.41 5.51 16.38
C GLY A 9 28.46 6.60 16.49
N ASP A 10 29.34 6.64 15.50
CA ASP A 10 30.48 7.57 15.49
C ASP A 10 30.05 9.04 15.30
N TYR A 11 29.01 9.28 14.49
CA TYR A 11 28.55 10.63 14.13
C TYR A 11 27.27 11.06 14.84
N TRP A 12 26.47 10.10 15.30
CA TRP A 12 25.22 10.37 15.99
C TRP A 12 24.83 9.22 16.91
N SER A 13 24.05 9.55 17.94
CA SER A 13 23.34 8.59 18.77
C SER A 13 21.83 8.77 18.59
N LEU A 14 21.09 7.67 18.62
CA LEU A 14 19.64 7.67 18.62
C LEU A 14 19.13 7.19 19.97
N GLY A 15 18.26 7.98 20.59
CA GLY A 15 17.35 7.50 21.65
C GLY A 15 15.92 7.43 21.12
N VAL A 16 15.19 6.39 21.53
CA VAL A 16 13.78 6.20 21.20
C VAL A 16 12.97 6.00 22.48
N TRP A 17 11.87 6.74 22.61
CA TRP A 17 10.96 6.64 23.75
C TRP A 17 9.54 6.34 23.31
N THR A 18 8.82 5.63 24.17
CA THR A 18 7.37 5.52 24.10
C THR A 18 6.80 5.41 25.50
N ARG A 19 5.49 5.63 25.68
CA ARG A 19 4.87 5.63 27.02
C ARG A 19 4.88 4.26 27.69
N ASP A 20 4.66 3.21 26.90
CA ASP A 20 4.53 1.84 27.35
C ASP A 20 4.87 0.91 26.18
N ILE A 21 5.61 -0.16 26.46
CA ILE A 21 6.00 -1.15 25.46
C ILE A 21 5.54 -2.57 25.83
N GLU A 22 5.13 -2.77 27.08
CA GLU A 22 4.76 -4.08 27.61
C GLU A 22 3.34 -4.48 27.26
N SER A 23 2.39 -3.55 27.32
CA SER A 23 0.99 -3.82 26.93
C SER A 23 0.83 -4.32 25.48
N PRO A 24 1.40 -3.65 24.45
CA PRO A 24 1.26 -4.11 23.06
C PRO A 24 2.01 -5.43 22.84
N ARG A 25 3.20 -5.59 23.43
CA ARG A 25 3.99 -6.82 23.38
C ARG A 25 3.25 -8.01 23.99
N ARG A 26 2.61 -7.83 25.14
CA ARG A 26 1.77 -8.85 25.78
C ARG A 26 0.55 -9.21 24.92
N THR A 27 -0.06 -8.22 24.27
CA THR A 27 -1.20 -8.43 23.38
C THR A 27 -0.80 -9.23 22.14
N LEU A 28 0.32 -8.88 21.51
CA LEU A 28 0.88 -9.64 20.40
C LEU A 28 1.24 -11.06 20.81
N ARG A 29 1.93 -11.23 21.95
CA ARG A 29 2.28 -12.55 22.49
C ARG A 29 1.05 -13.43 22.66
N ARG A 30 0.00 -12.94 23.32
CA ARG A 30 -1.27 -13.68 23.50
C ARG A 30 -1.93 -14.03 22.17
N THR A 31 -1.83 -13.14 21.18
CA THR A 31 -2.38 -13.38 19.83
C THR A 31 -1.64 -14.51 19.12
N LEU A 32 -0.32 -14.55 19.22
CA LEU A 32 0.54 -15.57 18.61
C LEU A 32 0.45 -16.91 19.36
N GLU A 33 0.39 -16.89 20.70
CA GLU A 33 0.23 -18.08 21.54
C GLU A 33 -1.04 -18.86 21.20
N LYS A 34 -2.16 -18.17 20.94
CA LYS A 34 -3.41 -18.78 20.46
C LYS A 34 -3.27 -19.52 19.13
N ARG A 35 -2.20 -19.24 18.39
CA ARG A 35 -1.87 -19.84 17.09
C ARG A 35 -0.66 -20.78 17.19
N GLY A 36 -0.21 -21.12 18.40
CA GLY A 36 0.96 -21.98 18.64
C GLY A 36 2.29 -21.34 18.23
N LYS A 37 2.38 -20.01 18.19
CA LYS A 37 3.56 -19.25 17.77
C LYS A 37 4.15 -18.43 18.92
N THR A 38 5.45 -18.20 18.84
CA THR A 38 6.19 -17.34 19.77
C THR A 38 6.33 -15.94 19.20
N LEU A 39 6.79 -14.99 20.02
CA LEU A 39 7.16 -13.67 19.53
C LEU A 39 8.28 -13.79 18.49
N PRO A 40 8.21 -13.02 17.39
CA PRO A 40 9.28 -12.99 16.40
C PRO A 40 10.49 -12.23 16.94
N GLU A 41 11.68 -12.69 16.57
CA GLU A 41 12.89 -11.88 16.66
C GLU A 41 12.74 -10.65 15.76
N THR A 42 13.32 -9.53 16.17
CA THR A 42 13.26 -8.30 15.38
C THR A 42 14.64 -7.83 14.99
N VAL A 43 14.73 -7.20 13.82
CA VAL A 43 16.00 -6.75 13.27
C VAL A 43 15.91 -5.29 12.92
N VAL A 44 16.88 -4.51 13.41
CA VAL A 44 17.13 -3.15 12.96
C VAL A 44 18.23 -3.20 11.92
N ARG A 45 17.93 -2.72 10.71
CA ARG A 45 18.87 -2.69 9.57
C ARG A 45 19.39 -1.29 9.36
N PHE A 46 20.64 -1.20 8.91
CA PHE A 46 21.34 0.06 8.68
C PHE A 46 21.94 0.10 7.28
N SER A 47 22.03 1.29 6.71
CA SER A 47 22.66 1.55 5.43
C SER A 47 23.35 2.91 5.47
N PRO A 48 24.61 3.05 5.02
CA PRO A 48 25.47 1.98 4.49
C PRO A 48 25.86 0.94 5.55
N GLU A 49 26.24 -0.27 5.13
CA GLU A 49 26.63 -1.36 6.04
C GLU A 49 27.90 -1.05 6.84
N SER A 50 28.68 -0.05 6.40
CA SER A 50 29.85 0.48 7.10
C SER A 50 29.50 1.25 8.37
N VAL A 51 28.23 1.61 8.59
CA VAL A 51 27.80 2.28 9.83
C VAL A 51 27.85 1.27 10.97
N VAL A 52 28.75 1.50 11.92
CA VAL A 52 28.84 0.69 13.14
C VAL A 52 28.00 1.34 14.22
N LEU A 53 26.98 0.62 14.70
CA LEU A 53 26.15 1.05 15.81
C LEU A 53 26.29 0.06 16.96
N ARG A 54 26.36 0.61 18.17
CA ARG A 54 26.37 -0.13 19.43
C ARG A 54 25.00 0.03 20.09
N CYS A 55 24.53 -1.05 20.69
CA CYS A 55 23.28 -1.11 21.41
C CYS A 55 23.47 -2.01 22.64
N GLU A 56 22.63 -1.86 23.64
CA GLU A 56 22.68 -2.66 24.87
C GLU A 56 22.38 -4.16 24.63
N PHE A 57 21.70 -4.50 23.53
CA PHE A 57 21.33 -5.87 23.17
C PHE A 57 22.42 -6.64 22.36
N GLN A 58 23.70 -6.38 22.63
CA GLN A 58 24.85 -6.90 21.87
C GLN A 58 25.06 -8.43 22.00
N GLU A 59 24.27 -9.23 21.28
CA GLU A 59 24.63 -10.62 20.96
C GLU A 59 24.59 -10.84 19.43
N GLY A 60 25.77 -10.99 18.81
CA GLY A 60 25.92 -11.48 17.43
C GLY A 60 25.75 -10.45 16.31
N ASN A 61 26.57 -9.38 16.28
CA ASN A 61 26.51 -8.38 15.21
C ASN A 61 26.98 -8.92 13.85
N LYS A 62 26.12 -8.82 12.84
CA LYS A 62 26.52 -8.73 11.42
C LYS A 62 26.63 -7.25 11.03
N PRO A 63 27.59 -6.87 10.18
CA PRO A 63 27.66 -5.49 9.68
C PRO A 63 26.32 -5.10 9.04
N GLY A 64 25.82 -3.90 9.36
CA GLY A 64 24.55 -3.39 8.84
C GLY A 64 23.26 -3.90 9.52
N SER A 65 23.32 -4.68 10.60
CA SER A 65 22.11 -5.10 11.32
C SER A 65 22.31 -5.42 12.80
N ILE A 66 21.33 -5.10 13.64
CA ILE A 66 21.24 -5.47 15.06
C ILE A 66 19.99 -6.32 15.27
N HIS A 67 20.16 -7.49 15.87
CA HIS A 67 19.07 -8.35 16.30
C HIS A 67 18.61 -7.95 17.70
N LEU A 68 17.29 -7.94 17.90
CA LEU A 68 16.63 -7.58 19.14
C LEU A 68 15.75 -8.75 19.58
N PRO A 69 15.75 -9.09 20.89
CA PRO A 69 15.10 -10.29 21.40
C PRO A 69 13.57 -10.23 21.31
N ASP A 70 13.00 -9.03 21.36
CA ASP A 70 11.56 -8.81 21.39
C ASP A 70 11.16 -7.64 20.47
N PRO A 71 9.93 -7.62 19.95
CA PRO A 71 9.41 -6.48 19.18
C PRO A 71 9.33 -5.17 19.97
N LEU A 72 9.88 -4.10 19.38
CA LEU A 72 9.95 -2.76 19.98
C LEU A 72 9.02 -1.72 19.35
N PHE A 73 8.58 -1.92 18.12
CA PHE A 73 7.74 -0.96 17.41
C PHE A 73 6.41 -1.57 17.05
N PHE A 74 5.34 -0.85 17.35
CA PHE A 74 3.96 -1.29 17.20
C PHE A 74 3.09 -0.22 16.56
N GLU A 75 2.06 -0.68 15.85
CA GLU A 75 0.99 0.16 15.32
C GLU A 75 0.30 0.99 16.43
N ASN A 76 -0.38 2.07 16.02
CA ASN A 76 -1.23 2.91 16.88
C ASN A 76 -0.55 3.44 18.14
N ARG A 77 0.77 3.65 18.09
CA ARG A 77 1.57 4.23 19.18
C ARG A 77 2.44 5.37 18.70
N LEU A 78 2.61 6.34 19.60
CA LEU A 78 3.52 7.46 19.41
C LEU A 78 4.91 7.07 19.91
N TYR A 79 5.91 7.24 19.05
CA TYR A 79 7.32 7.09 19.36
C TYR A 79 8.00 8.44 19.20
N GLU A 80 8.81 8.80 20.17
CA GLU A 80 9.66 9.98 20.13
C GLU A 80 11.07 9.54 19.78
N PHE A 81 11.67 10.18 18.79
CA PHE A 81 13.02 9.93 18.30
C PHE A 81 13.87 11.16 18.58
N ASP A 82 15.07 10.97 19.10
CA ASP A 82 16.08 12.03 19.28
C ASP A 82 17.40 11.54 18.70
N PHE A 83 17.78 12.12 17.56
CA PHE A 83 19.11 11.96 17.00
C PHE A 83 20.02 13.06 17.50
N ARG A 84 21.04 12.72 18.27
CA ARG A 84 22.05 13.67 18.75
C ARG A 84 23.31 13.54 17.93
N PHE A 85 23.70 14.62 17.26
CA PHE A 85 24.90 14.66 16.41
C PHE A 85 26.16 14.96 17.22
N ALA A 86 27.21 14.16 17.03
CA ALA A 86 28.54 14.36 17.60
C ALA A 86 29.19 15.63 17.04
N ASP A 87 30.10 16.27 17.78
CA ASP A 87 30.71 17.56 17.43
C ASP A 87 31.43 17.57 16.07
N SER A 88 31.86 16.41 15.59
CA SER A 88 32.47 16.23 14.26
C SER A 88 31.51 16.50 13.09
N VAL A 89 30.19 16.53 13.34
CA VAL A 89 29.18 16.83 12.34
C VAL A 89 29.07 18.34 12.17
N ASP A 90 29.14 18.80 10.93
CA ASP A 90 29.06 20.22 10.59
C ASP A 90 27.66 20.76 10.91
N SER A 91 27.60 21.95 11.52
CA SER A 91 26.34 22.65 11.80
C SER A 91 25.74 23.32 10.55
N SER A 92 26.53 23.49 9.49
CA SER A 92 26.09 24.10 8.23
C SER A 92 26.78 23.41 7.04
N PRO A 93 26.02 22.84 6.08
CA PRO A 93 24.56 22.84 5.98
C PRO A 93 23.86 22.03 7.09
N GLU A 94 22.66 22.45 7.47
CA GLU A 94 21.90 21.79 8.54
C GLU A 94 21.53 20.33 8.19
N PRO A 95 21.65 19.40 9.16
CA PRO A 95 21.16 18.03 9.00
C PRO A 95 19.67 17.96 8.67
N ARG A 96 19.27 16.93 7.92
CA ARG A 96 17.88 16.71 7.50
C ARG A 96 17.47 15.26 7.62
N VAL A 97 16.21 15.01 7.98
CA VAL A 97 15.59 13.69 7.82
C VAL A 97 15.19 13.47 6.37
N LEU A 98 15.40 12.24 5.90
CA LEU A 98 14.99 11.75 4.61
C LEU A 98 13.91 10.68 4.80
N HIS A 99 12.72 10.92 4.27
CA HIS A 99 11.65 9.95 4.22
C HIS A 99 10.81 10.18 2.96
N ARG A 100 10.14 9.13 2.45
CA ARG A 100 9.29 9.25 1.24
C ARG A 100 8.07 10.15 1.47
N LEU A 101 7.52 10.10 2.67
CA LEU A 101 6.41 10.97 3.11
C LEU A 101 6.96 12.28 3.69
N VAL A 102 6.56 13.40 3.09
CA VAL A 102 6.87 14.75 3.56
C VAL A 102 6.36 14.97 4.99
N SER A 103 5.19 14.44 5.33
CA SER A 103 4.62 14.53 6.68
C SER A 103 5.47 13.83 7.76
N ILE A 104 6.29 12.85 7.40
CA ILE A 104 7.27 12.27 8.32
C ILE A 104 8.48 13.19 8.45
N CYS A 105 8.97 13.79 7.36
CA CYS A 105 10.06 14.76 7.42
C CYS A 105 9.68 15.98 8.27
N ASP A 106 8.49 16.52 8.08
CA ASP A 106 7.97 17.70 8.79
C ASP A 106 7.74 17.44 10.28
N ALA A 107 7.61 16.18 10.69
CA ALA A 107 7.46 15.80 12.10
C ALA A 107 8.77 15.87 12.89
N PHE A 108 9.90 16.15 12.23
CA PHE A 108 11.20 16.27 12.87
C PHE A 108 11.75 17.69 12.75
N HIS A 109 12.35 18.16 13.84
CA HIS A 109 12.92 19.50 13.95
C HIS A 109 14.31 19.44 14.56
N LEU A 110 15.23 20.26 14.03
CA LEU A 110 16.55 20.46 14.61
C LEU A 110 16.47 21.48 15.76
N SER A 111 16.99 21.12 16.92
CA SER A 111 17.18 22.00 18.06
C SER A 111 18.62 21.85 18.56
N GLY A 112 19.46 22.85 18.26
CA GLY A 112 20.90 22.76 18.50
C GLY A 112 21.53 21.61 17.71
N ARG A 113 22.09 20.61 18.40
CA ARG A 113 22.68 19.40 17.80
C ARG A 113 21.75 18.18 17.85
N SER A 114 20.50 18.36 18.25
CA SER A 114 19.52 17.30 18.48
C SER A 114 18.39 17.42 17.47
N PHE A 115 18.18 16.39 16.67
CA PHE A 115 17.10 16.30 15.69
C PHE A 115 16.00 15.41 16.25
N ARG A 116 14.91 16.04 16.68
CA ARG A 116 13.83 15.37 17.41
C ARG A 116 12.58 15.31 16.58
N GLY A 117 11.85 14.20 16.67
CA GLY A 117 10.55 14.08 16.04
C GLY A 117 9.70 13.00 16.66
N SER A 118 8.40 13.11 16.44
CA SER A 118 7.42 12.19 17.00
C SER A 118 6.63 11.54 15.88
N VAL A 119 6.63 10.21 15.84
CA VAL A 119 5.95 9.44 14.79
C VAL A 119 4.92 8.52 15.42
N ASN A 120 3.67 8.65 14.97
CA ASN A 120 2.64 7.65 15.21
C ASN A 120 2.41 6.84 13.94
N PHE A 121 2.59 5.52 14.01
CA PHE A 121 2.44 4.66 12.85
C PHE A 121 0.96 4.43 12.47
N GLY A 122 0.00 4.70 13.35
CA GLY A 122 -1.41 4.43 13.10
C GLY A 122 -1.60 2.96 12.71
N ASN A 123 -2.36 2.68 11.66
CA ASN A 123 -2.55 1.32 11.13
C ASN A 123 -1.47 0.90 10.09
N ASN A 124 -0.32 1.58 10.04
CA ASN A 124 0.74 1.24 9.10
C ASN A 124 1.69 0.23 9.79
N ILE A 125 1.72 -0.99 9.29
CA ILE A 125 2.56 -2.10 9.77
C ILE A 125 3.59 -2.53 8.73
N GLY A 126 4.67 -3.17 9.15
CA GLY A 126 5.81 -3.56 8.30
C GLY A 126 7.01 -2.62 8.44
N TRP A 127 7.90 -2.60 7.45
CA TRP A 127 9.18 -1.90 7.49
C TRP A 127 9.03 -0.39 7.45
N PHE A 128 9.41 0.29 8.52
CA PHE A 128 9.65 1.73 8.51
C PHE A 128 11.12 1.99 8.17
N ARG A 129 11.39 2.94 7.26
CA ARG A 129 12.75 3.35 6.89
C ARG A 129 12.92 4.86 7.06
N LEU A 130 13.82 5.27 7.94
CA LEU A 130 14.15 6.67 8.20
C LEU A 130 15.58 6.96 7.80
N GLY A 131 15.78 7.99 6.98
CA GLY A 131 17.11 8.46 6.59
C GLY A 131 17.51 9.74 7.30
N LEU A 132 18.81 9.96 7.39
CA LEU A 132 19.46 11.17 7.86
C LEU A 132 20.49 11.59 6.83
N ARG A 133 20.46 12.86 6.45
CA ARG A 133 21.51 13.52 5.69
C ARG A 133 22.19 14.54 6.59
N PHE A 134 23.50 14.45 6.71
CA PHE A 134 24.32 15.39 7.47
C PHE A 134 25.67 15.58 6.78
N PHE A 135 26.51 16.48 7.30
CA PHE A 135 27.80 16.79 6.70
C PHE A 135 28.92 16.58 7.71
N VAL A 136 30.03 16.00 7.25
CA VAL A 136 31.25 15.82 8.03
C VAL A 136 32.41 16.35 7.19
N ALA A 137 33.15 17.33 7.70
CA ALA A 137 34.22 18.00 6.95
C ALA A 137 33.76 18.45 5.54
N LYS A 138 32.55 19.02 5.47
CA LYS A 138 31.84 19.48 4.27
C LYS A 138 31.48 18.39 3.25
N ARG A 139 31.60 17.10 3.61
CA ARG A 139 31.18 15.98 2.76
C ARG A 139 29.80 15.48 3.20
N PRO A 140 28.84 15.34 2.26
CA PRO A 140 27.52 14.81 2.60
C PRO A 140 27.63 13.32 2.97
N MET A 141 26.96 12.97 4.06
CA MET A 141 26.78 11.61 4.55
C MET A 141 25.29 11.31 4.62
N GLU A 142 24.91 10.10 4.21
CA GLU A 142 23.54 9.62 4.29
C GLU A 142 23.50 8.30 5.03
N HIS A 143 22.81 8.28 6.17
CA HIS A 143 22.60 7.08 6.96
C HIS A 143 21.11 6.76 6.97
N PHE A 144 20.77 5.48 6.93
CA PHE A 144 19.39 5.01 6.98
C PHE A 144 19.23 3.92 8.03
N LEU A 145 18.14 4.03 8.76
CA LEU A 145 17.65 3.12 9.77
C LEU A 145 16.38 2.46 9.24
N ALA A 146 16.25 1.14 9.36
CA ALA A 146 15.01 0.44 9.05
C ALA A 146 14.66 -0.59 10.13
N PHE A 147 13.38 -0.67 10.49
CA PHE A 147 12.86 -1.62 11.48
C PHE A 147 11.40 -1.97 11.18
N GLU A 148 10.91 -3.07 11.73
CA GLU A 148 9.52 -3.50 11.54
C GLU A 148 8.59 -2.91 12.61
N VAL A 149 7.43 -2.43 12.16
CA VAL A 149 6.31 -2.00 13.01
C VAL A 149 5.28 -3.12 13.05
N PHE A 150 5.09 -3.70 14.22
CA PHE A 150 4.25 -4.88 14.41
C PHE A 150 2.79 -4.53 14.68
N PRO A 151 1.84 -5.29 14.10
CA PRO A 151 0.47 -5.29 14.58
C PRO A 151 0.37 -5.94 15.96
N THR A 152 -0.67 -5.58 16.72
CA THR A 152 -0.89 -6.18 18.06
C THR A 152 -1.88 -7.33 18.07
N LYS A 153 -2.77 -7.40 17.08
CA LYS A 153 -3.94 -8.31 17.05
C LYS A 153 -3.98 -9.26 15.84
N MET A 154 -2.88 -9.36 15.08
CA MET A 154 -2.77 -10.26 13.93
C MET A 154 -1.37 -10.85 13.84
N ASP A 155 -1.25 -12.00 13.18
CA ASP A 155 0.04 -12.51 12.74
C ASP A 155 0.45 -11.74 11.48
N MET A 156 1.46 -10.88 11.64
CA MET A 156 1.88 -9.97 10.57
C MET A 156 2.21 -10.69 9.26
N LYS A 157 2.83 -11.86 9.29
CA LYS A 157 3.29 -12.53 8.08
C LYS A 157 2.12 -13.23 7.38
N GLU A 158 1.49 -14.16 8.09
CA GLU A 158 0.44 -15.00 7.49
C GLU A 158 -0.85 -14.25 7.19
N ASP A 159 -1.30 -13.40 8.11
CA ASP A 159 -2.58 -12.71 7.91
C ASP A 159 -2.44 -11.66 6.81
N LEU A 160 -1.30 -10.97 6.74
CA LEU A 160 -1.06 -9.98 5.70
C LEU A 160 -0.93 -10.62 4.32
N ASP A 161 -0.27 -11.77 4.22
CA ASP A 161 -0.19 -12.53 2.97
C ASP A 161 -1.59 -12.93 2.49
N ARG A 162 -2.46 -13.43 3.39
CA ARG A 162 -3.85 -13.78 3.06
C ARG A 162 -4.69 -12.57 2.66
N ILE A 163 -4.59 -11.46 3.40
CA ILE A 163 -5.29 -10.21 3.09
C ILE A 163 -4.86 -9.73 1.71
N THR A 164 -3.55 -9.69 1.45
CA THR A 164 -2.99 -9.27 0.16
C THR A 164 -3.52 -10.13 -0.99
N GLN A 165 -3.46 -11.47 -0.85
CA GLN A 165 -3.99 -12.39 -1.86
C GLN A 165 -5.49 -12.17 -2.14
N MET A 166 -6.29 -11.91 -1.10
CA MET A 166 -7.72 -11.65 -1.24
C MET A 166 -8.01 -10.31 -1.94
N VAL A 167 -7.25 -9.26 -1.59
CA VAL A 167 -7.33 -7.97 -2.25
C VAL A 167 -6.94 -8.10 -3.71
N ASP A 168 -5.82 -8.76 -4.02
CA ASP A 168 -5.35 -8.90 -5.40
C ASP A 168 -6.28 -9.70 -6.30
N LYS A 169 -6.99 -10.68 -5.73
CA LYS A 169 -8.01 -11.41 -6.48
C LYS A 169 -9.15 -10.50 -6.95
N THR A 170 -9.47 -9.46 -6.18
CA THR A 170 -10.59 -8.56 -6.43
C THR A 170 -10.14 -7.29 -7.15
N TYR A 171 -8.98 -6.77 -6.79
CA TYR A 171 -8.35 -5.55 -7.28
C TYR A 171 -6.85 -5.82 -7.51
N PRO A 172 -6.50 -6.45 -8.64
CA PRO A 172 -5.10 -6.72 -8.96
C PRO A 172 -4.28 -5.44 -8.86
N LEU A 173 -3.11 -5.52 -8.19
CA LEU A 173 -2.10 -4.46 -8.13
C LEU A 173 -2.47 -3.24 -7.28
N TRP A 174 -3.66 -3.20 -6.66
CA TRP A 174 -4.10 -2.05 -5.86
C TRP A 174 -3.18 -1.78 -4.66
N ARG A 175 -2.49 -2.81 -4.17
CA ARG A 175 -1.45 -2.71 -3.13
C ARG A 175 -0.30 -1.75 -3.46
N PHE A 176 -0.04 -1.46 -4.74
CA PHE A 176 1.02 -0.54 -5.15
C PHE A 176 0.57 0.92 -5.25
N SER A 177 -0.73 1.19 -5.16
CA SER A 177 -1.31 2.52 -5.38
C SER A 177 -1.17 3.45 -4.17
N PHE A 178 -0.75 2.94 -3.00
CA PHE A 178 -0.72 3.73 -1.76
C PHE A 178 0.69 4.05 -1.27
N VAL A 179 0.93 5.33 -0.99
CA VAL A 179 2.12 5.80 -0.28
C VAL A 179 1.86 5.72 1.22
N GLN A 180 2.35 4.67 1.87
CA GLN A 180 2.22 4.43 3.32
C GLN A 180 3.50 4.78 4.10
N LYS A 181 3.36 4.86 5.44
CA LYS A 181 4.47 5.10 6.38
C LYS A 181 5.42 3.91 6.47
N THR A 182 4.90 2.70 6.34
CA THR A 182 5.66 1.45 6.35
C THR A 182 5.59 0.75 4.99
N GLU A 183 6.57 -0.07 4.69
CA GLU A 183 6.65 -0.92 3.50
C GLU A 183 6.45 -2.40 3.88
N GLN A 184 5.78 -3.15 3.02
CA GLN A 184 5.61 -4.60 3.20
C GLN A 184 6.67 -5.32 2.34
N GLU A 185 7.36 -6.31 2.91
CA GLU A 185 8.30 -7.17 2.18
C GLU A 185 7.53 -8.17 1.30
N LEU A 186 6.95 -7.68 0.20
CA LEU A 186 6.45 -8.53 -0.89
C LEU A 186 7.55 -8.65 -1.95
N ALA A 187 8.12 -9.86 -2.05
CA ALA A 187 9.06 -10.36 -3.06
C ALA A 187 10.20 -9.41 -3.47
N ALA A 188 11.42 -9.81 -3.09
CA ALA A 188 12.69 -9.17 -3.38
C ALA A 188 12.80 -8.54 -4.79
N SER A 189 12.62 -7.23 -4.86
CA SER A 189 13.43 -6.40 -5.75
C SER A 189 14.29 -5.49 -4.87
N LYS A 190 15.60 -5.54 -5.10
CA LYS A 190 16.61 -4.74 -4.38
C LYS A 190 16.63 -3.27 -4.83
N LYS A 191 15.65 -2.81 -5.61
CA LYS A 191 15.60 -1.43 -6.11
C LYS A 191 14.19 -0.83 -5.98
N PRO A 192 14.01 0.30 -5.28
CA PRO A 192 12.70 0.93 -5.08
C PRO A 192 12.02 1.40 -6.38
N HIS A 193 12.74 1.48 -7.51
CA HIS A 193 12.20 1.92 -8.80
C HIS A 193 11.68 0.78 -9.70
N GLU A 194 11.95 -0.49 -9.38
CA GLU A 194 11.47 -1.62 -10.20
C GLU A 194 10.00 -2.00 -9.92
N ARG A 195 9.40 -1.47 -8.84
CA ARG A 195 7.97 -1.66 -8.52
C ARG A 195 7.05 -0.99 -9.55
N PHE A 196 7.47 0.13 -10.14
CA PHE A 196 6.65 0.92 -11.07
C PHE A 196 6.54 0.31 -12.48
N PRO A 197 7.60 -0.22 -13.11
CA PRO A 197 7.50 -0.94 -14.38
C PRO A 197 6.66 -2.22 -14.30
N LEU A 198 6.75 -2.99 -13.22
CA LEU A 198 5.97 -4.23 -13.05
C LEU A 198 4.47 -3.94 -12.93
N LEU A 199 4.10 -2.86 -12.23
CA LEU A 199 2.73 -2.35 -12.18
C LEU A 199 2.22 -2.01 -13.60
N TRP A 200 3.03 -1.29 -14.38
CA TRP A 200 2.70 -0.94 -15.76
C TRP A 200 2.54 -2.16 -16.67
N LEU A 201 3.43 -3.15 -16.55
CA LEU A 201 3.37 -4.38 -17.36
C LEU A 201 2.11 -5.20 -17.08
N ALA A 202 1.71 -5.27 -15.81
CA ALA A 202 0.52 -6.02 -15.43
C ALA A 202 -0.78 -5.28 -15.86
N LEU A 203 -0.84 -3.95 -15.73
CA LEU A 203 -1.94 -3.14 -16.26
C LEU A 203 -2.00 -3.20 -17.80
N PHE A 204 -0.84 -3.15 -18.46
CA PHE A 204 -0.75 -3.28 -19.91
C PHE A 204 -1.21 -4.65 -20.38
N ARG A 205 -0.95 -5.71 -19.62
CA ARG A 205 -1.41 -7.06 -19.95
C ARG A 205 -2.93 -7.17 -19.96
N SER A 206 -3.62 -6.62 -18.95
CA SER A 206 -5.10 -6.66 -18.93
C SER A 206 -5.69 -5.86 -20.09
N LEU A 207 -5.17 -4.65 -20.34
CA LEU A 207 -5.58 -3.82 -21.49
C LEU A 207 -5.32 -4.52 -22.83
N ARG A 208 -4.19 -5.23 -22.96
CA ARG A 208 -3.88 -6.01 -24.15
C ARG A 208 -4.85 -7.16 -24.34
N GLU A 209 -5.20 -7.90 -23.29
CA GLU A 209 -6.15 -9.01 -23.36
C GLU A 209 -7.56 -8.53 -23.77
N GLU A 210 -8.01 -7.40 -23.22
CA GLU A 210 -9.26 -6.74 -23.63
C GLU A 210 -9.21 -6.28 -25.09
N LEU A 211 -8.13 -5.60 -25.50
CA LEU A 211 -7.92 -5.16 -26.87
C LEU A 211 -7.91 -6.34 -27.86
N VAL A 212 -7.18 -7.41 -27.55
CA VAL A 212 -7.12 -8.61 -28.40
C VAL A 212 -8.51 -9.22 -28.53
N THR A 213 -9.30 -9.27 -27.45
CA THR A 213 -10.67 -9.77 -27.50
C THR A 213 -11.54 -8.90 -28.40
N ALA A 214 -11.50 -7.58 -28.22
CA ALA A 214 -12.27 -6.63 -29.04
C ALA A 214 -11.88 -6.69 -30.52
N VAL A 215 -10.59 -6.71 -30.83
CA VAL A 215 -10.07 -6.83 -32.20
C VAL A 215 -10.48 -8.18 -32.80
N THR A 216 -10.41 -9.27 -32.04
CA THR A 216 -10.84 -10.59 -32.52
C THR A 216 -12.33 -10.60 -32.88
N VAL A 217 -13.17 -9.94 -32.08
CA VAL A 217 -14.61 -9.79 -32.39
C VAL A 217 -14.79 -8.98 -33.69
N LEU A 218 -14.10 -7.86 -33.84
CA LEU A 218 -14.17 -7.03 -35.04
C LEU A 218 -13.66 -7.76 -36.30
N SER A 219 -12.55 -8.48 -36.19
CA SER A 219 -11.95 -9.26 -37.29
C SER A 219 -12.81 -10.46 -37.68
N ARG A 220 -13.50 -11.10 -36.73
CA ARG A 220 -14.43 -12.21 -37.02
C ARG A 220 -15.77 -11.74 -37.60
N SER A 221 -16.16 -10.50 -37.32
CA SER A 221 -17.41 -9.90 -37.81
C SER A 221 -17.17 -8.59 -38.57
N PRO A 222 -16.42 -8.60 -39.70
CA PRO A 222 -16.05 -7.37 -40.41
C PRO A 222 -17.24 -6.64 -41.04
N HIS A 223 -18.37 -7.32 -41.21
CA HIS A 223 -19.62 -6.77 -41.76
C HIS A 223 -20.74 -6.64 -40.72
N SER A 224 -20.39 -6.73 -39.43
CA SER A 224 -21.37 -6.55 -38.34
C SER A 224 -21.88 -5.12 -38.33
N ARG A 225 -23.08 -4.93 -38.87
CA ARG A 225 -23.80 -3.66 -38.85
C ARG A 225 -25.08 -3.82 -38.04
N LEU A 226 -25.37 -2.80 -37.24
CA LEU A 226 -26.62 -2.67 -36.53
C LEU A 226 -27.70 -2.28 -37.57
N VAL A 227 -28.45 -3.29 -38.05
CA VAL A 227 -29.46 -3.10 -39.09
C VAL A 227 -30.84 -3.03 -38.45
N SER A 228 -31.58 -1.96 -38.73
CA SER A 228 -33.00 -1.86 -38.36
C SER A 228 -33.80 -2.83 -39.22
N ARG A 229 -34.52 -3.76 -38.57
CA ARG A 229 -35.48 -4.64 -39.25
C ARG A 229 -36.86 -4.39 -38.70
N ASP A 230 -37.78 -4.16 -39.63
CA ASP A 230 -39.18 -3.97 -39.31
C ASP A 230 -39.88 -5.31 -39.26
N ARG A 231 -40.56 -5.59 -38.16
CA ARG A 231 -41.33 -6.81 -37.97
C ARG A 231 -42.77 -6.45 -37.65
N LEU A 232 -43.70 -7.17 -38.25
CA LEU A 232 -45.11 -7.12 -37.89
C LEU A 232 -45.37 -8.17 -36.81
N LEU A 233 -45.55 -7.73 -35.56
CA LEU A 233 -45.78 -8.60 -34.41
C LEU A 233 -47.22 -8.44 -33.90
N GLN A 234 -47.80 -9.54 -33.42
CA GLN A 234 -49.07 -9.47 -32.69
C GLN A 234 -48.84 -8.89 -31.30
N LEU A 235 -49.86 -8.24 -30.73
CA LEU A 235 -49.81 -7.57 -29.43
C LEU A 235 -49.18 -8.44 -28.33
N GLU A 236 -49.61 -9.69 -28.21
CA GLU A 236 -49.13 -10.66 -27.22
C GLU A 236 -47.63 -11.01 -27.36
N LYS A 237 -47.04 -10.77 -28.53
CA LYS A 237 -45.64 -11.09 -28.84
C LYS A 237 -44.72 -9.87 -28.76
N ILE A 238 -45.27 -8.69 -28.47
CA ILE A 238 -44.49 -7.48 -28.24
C ILE A 238 -43.86 -7.59 -26.85
N LYS A 239 -42.54 -7.54 -26.78
CA LYS A 239 -41.79 -7.61 -25.52
C LYS A 239 -40.80 -6.44 -25.43
N GLY A 240 -40.78 -5.78 -24.28
CA GLY A 240 -39.90 -4.64 -24.00
C GLY A 240 -40.59 -3.29 -24.21
N SER A 241 -39.84 -2.21 -24.01
CA SER A 241 -40.32 -0.83 -24.20
C SER A 241 -40.57 -0.56 -25.68
N VAL A 242 -41.74 -0.02 -25.98
CA VAL A 242 -42.19 0.31 -27.33
C VAL A 242 -42.09 1.83 -27.50
N SER A 243 -42.08 2.33 -28.74
CA SER A 243 -42.09 3.79 -28.93
C SER A 243 -43.39 4.38 -28.35
N PRO A 244 -43.33 5.55 -27.68
CA PRO A 244 -44.52 6.13 -27.02
C PRO A 244 -45.72 6.32 -27.95
N ARG A 245 -45.46 6.66 -29.22
CA ARG A 245 -46.49 6.79 -30.26
C ARG A 245 -47.20 5.49 -30.59
N LEU A 246 -46.49 4.36 -30.52
CA LEU A 246 -47.08 3.05 -30.78
C LEU A 246 -47.80 2.52 -29.53
N GLU A 247 -47.35 2.87 -28.33
CA GLU A 247 -48.07 2.58 -27.08
C GLU A 247 -49.44 3.29 -27.04
N GLU A 248 -49.48 4.57 -27.37
CA GLU A 248 -50.72 5.37 -27.43
C GLU A 248 -51.72 4.76 -28.43
N ARG A 249 -51.25 4.40 -29.63
CA ARG A 249 -52.07 3.77 -30.66
C ARG A 249 -52.63 2.40 -30.24
N ILE A 250 -51.82 1.60 -29.54
CA ILE A 250 -52.25 0.31 -29.00
C ILE A 250 -53.33 0.52 -27.92
N ALA A 251 -53.16 1.51 -27.04
CA ALA A 251 -54.11 1.82 -25.97
C ALA A 251 -55.48 2.29 -26.52
N GLU A 252 -55.47 3.14 -27.55
CA GLU A 252 -56.69 3.59 -28.24
C GLU A 252 -57.43 2.41 -28.90
N GLU A 253 -56.71 1.51 -29.56
CA GLU A 253 -57.32 0.36 -30.26
C GLU A 253 -57.91 -0.68 -29.29
N ILE A 254 -57.27 -0.93 -28.15
CA ILE A 254 -57.82 -1.81 -27.09
C ILE A 254 -59.13 -1.23 -26.55
N THR A 255 -59.18 0.09 -26.35
CA THR A 255 -60.35 0.78 -25.80
C THR A 255 -61.49 0.87 -26.82
N GLY A 256 -61.17 1.03 -28.11
CA GLY A 256 -62.13 1.16 -29.21
C GLY A 256 -62.65 -0.16 -29.80
N GLY A 257 -62.28 -1.33 -29.24
CA GLY A 257 -62.72 -2.63 -29.75
C GLY A 257 -62.15 -3.02 -31.12
N GLY A 258 -60.97 -2.47 -31.46
CA GLY A 258 -60.34 -2.64 -32.78
C GLY A 258 -59.87 -4.07 -33.07
N LYS A 259 -59.98 -4.49 -34.34
CA LYS A 259 -59.61 -5.83 -34.86
C LYS A 259 -58.19 -5.92 -35.45
N GLN A 260 -57.30 -4.97 -35.17
CA GLN A 260 -55.98 -4.97 -35.80
C GLN A 260 -55.05 -5.96 -35.10
N ARG A 261 -54.64 -7.03 -35.81
CA ARG A 261 -53.94 -8.17 -35.20
C ARG A 261 -52.42 -8.00 -35.14
N ARG A 262 -51.81 -7.05 -35.84
CA ARG A 262 -50.34 -6.91 -35.97
C ARG A 262 -49.88 -5.46 -36.05
N TYR A 263 -48.80 -5.15 -35.33
CA TYR A 263 -48.16 -3.85 -35.23
C TYR A 263 -46.74 -3.88 -35.79
N ARG A 264 -46.33 -2.82 -36.50
CA ARG A 264 -44.97 -2.67 -37.04
C ARG A 264 -44.04 -2.20 -35.93
N ILE A 265 -43.02 -3.00 -35.63
CA ILE A 265 -41.99 -2.67 -34.64
C ILE A 265 -40.64 -2.70 -35.34
N GLU A 266 -39.90 -1.61 -35.18
CA GLU A 266 -38.50 -1.54 -35.58
C GLU A 266 -37.65 -2.21 -34.51
N THR A 267 -36.94 -3.28 -34.88
CA THR A 267 -35.98 -3.94 -33.99
C THR A 267 -34.58 -3.77 -34.54
N ARG A 268 -33.66 -3.28 -33.71
CA ARG A 268 -32.25 -3.18 -34.06
C ARG A 268 -31.54 -4.45 -33.59
N LYS A 269 -30.90 -5.17 -34.52
CA LYS A 269 -30.06 -6.33 -34.21
C LYS A 269 -28.73 -6.22 -34.95
N ASN A 270 -27.66 -6.67 -34.31
CA ASN A 270 -26.40 -6.91 -35.00
C ASN A 270 -26.59 -8.08 -35.97
N THR A 271 -26.11 -7.91 -37.20
CA THR A 271 -26.14 -8.93 -38.24
C THR A 271 -24.78 -9.56 -38.39
#